data_AF-A0A645FIT1-F1
#
_entry.id   AF-A0A645FIT1-F1
#
_cell.length_a   1.000
_cell.length_b   1.000
_cell.length_c   1.000
_cell.angle_alpha   90.00
_cell.angle_beta   90.00
_cell.angle_gamma   90.00
#
_symmetry.space_group_name_H-M   'P 1'
#
loop_
_entity.id
_entity.type
_entity.pdbx_description
1 polymer ?
#
loop_
_entity_poly.entity_id
_entity_poly.type
_entity_poly.pdbx_seq_one_letter_code
_entity_poly.pdbx_strand_id
1 'polypeptide(L)' 'MPADFEYDYAFQVLSFTMTMQRGFDTYHYESRSNKLTDEMIRQIRNTNRGQVIIYEDIIATGPDGAERMLAPLIVTIN' A
#
# COMPACT_ATOMS: atom_id res chain seq x y z
N MET A 1 -2.27 -22.99 -28.94
CA MET A 1 -2.90 -21.87 -28.22
C MET A 1 -3.09 -20.74 -29.21
N PRO A 2 -4.22 -20.01 -29.21
CA PRO A 2 -4.32 -18.77 -29.99
C PRO A 2 -3.26 -17.79 -29.50
N ALA A 3 -2.67 -17.00 -30.40
CA ALA A 3 -1.60 -16.05 -30.08
C ALA A 3 -2.09 -14.81 -29.31
N ASP A 4 -3.40 -14.71 -29.06
CA ASP A 4 -4.08 -13.45 -28.74
C ASP A 4 -4.74 -13.47 -27.34
N PHE A 5 -4.33 -14.40 -26.46
CA PHE A 5 -4.82 -14.47 -25.08
C PHE A 5 -3.87 -13.69 -24.15
N GLU A 6 -4.10 -12.39 -24.02
CA GLU A 6 -3.53 -11.60 -22.93
C GLU A 6 -4.47 -11.66 -21.73
N TYR A 7 -4.06 -12.37 -20.68
CA TYR A 7 -4.76 -12.42 -19.41
C TYR A 7 -4.43 -11.13 -18.65
N ASP A 8 -5.16 -10.05 -18.93
CA ASP A 8 -4.94 -8.76 -18.27
C ASP A 8 -5.53 -8.78 -16.84
N TYR A 9 -4.86 -9.54 -15.97
CA TYR A 9 -5.22 -9.74 -14.56
C TYR A 9 -4.57 -8.64 -13.72
N ALA A 10 -5.01 -7.41 -13.91
CA ALA A 10 -4.58 -6.28 -13.10
C ALA A 10 -5.47 -6.17 -11.85
N PHE A 11 -4.84 -6.14 -10.67
CA PHE A 11 -5.48 -5.67 -9.45
C PHE A 11 -5.29 -4.16 -9.33
N GLN A 12 -6.36 -3.45 -9.00
CA GLN A 12 -6.30 -2.01 -8.72
C GLN A 12 -6.52 -1.76 -7.23
N VAL A 13 -5.51 -1.18 -6.56
CA VAL A 13 -5.65 -0.75 -5.16
C VAL A 13 -6.63 0.42 -5.08
N LEU A 14 -7.61 0.30 -4.18
CA LEU A 14 -8.60 1.32 -3.87
C LEU A 14 -8.20 2.15 -2.65
N SER A 15 -7.70 1.49 -1.60
CA SER A 15 -7.32 2.14 -0.35
C SER A 15 -6.26 1.34 0.40
N PHE A 16 -5.56 1.99 1.31
CA PHE A 16 -4.63 1.37 2.25
C PHE A 16 -4.35 2.28 3.44
N THR A 17 -3.87 1.68 4.53
CA THR A 17 -3.34 2.38 5.71
C THR A 17 -1.82 2.23 5.74
N MET A 18 -1.09 3.34 5.87
CA MET A 18 0.34 3.34 6.15
C MET A 18 0.55 3.50 7.66
N THR A 19 1.22 2.53 8.26
CA THR A 19 1.51 2.46 9.69
C THR A 19 3.02 2.54 9.92
N MET A 20 3.44 3.39 10.85
CA MET A 20 4.84 3.55 11.22
C MET A 20 5.00 3.91 12.70
N GLN A 21 6.03 3.37 13.32
CA GLN A 21 6.37 3.67 14.71
C GLN A 21 7.39 4.82 14.77
N ARG A 22 7.16 5.82 15.63
CA ARG A 22 8.15 6.85 15.96
C ARG A 22 8.25 7.00 17.47
N GLY A 23 9.43 6.67 18.00
CA GLY A 23 9.59 6.56 19.45
C GLY A 23 8.67 5.47 19.99
N PHE A 24 7.81 5.83 20.93
CA PHE A 24 6.84 4.93 21.55
C PHE A 24 5.45 4.99 20.91
N ASP A 25 5.25 5.90 19.95
CA ASP A 25 3.96 6.14 19.33
C ASP A 25 3.87 5.44 17.96
N THR A 26 2.69 4.90 17.66
CA THR A 26 2.34 4.34 16.36
C THR A 26 1.40 5.29 15.64
N TYR A 27 1.78 5.68 14.42
CA TYR A 27 1.02 6.59 13.58
C TYR A 27 0.42 5.82 12.41
N HIS A 28 -0.84 6.16 12.09
CA HIS A 28 -1.60 5.56 11.01
C HIS A 28 -2.03 6.67 10.04
N TYR A 29 -1.82 6.45 8.76
CA TYR A 29 -2.16 7.39 7.70
C TYR A 29 -3.00 6.66 6.66
N GLU A 30 -4.19 7.16 6.34
CA GLU A 30 -5.08 6.52 5.37
C GLU A 30 -4.90 7.12 3.97
N SER A 31 -5.00 6.26 2.95
CA SER A 31 -5.19 6.67 1.55
C SER A 31 -6.46 6.03 0.99
N ARG A 32 -7.26 6.83 0.29
CA ARG A 32 -8.45 6.41 -0.46
C ARG A 32 -8.17 6.26 -1.96
N SER A 33 -6.92 5.98 -2.32
CA SER A 33 -6.47 5.75 -3.68
C SER A 33 -5.29 4.78 -3.70
N ASN A 34 -4.80 4.44 -4.90
CA ASN A 34 -3.53 3.70 -5.07
C ASN A 34 -2.27 4.57 -4.90
N LYS A 35 -2.39 5.82 -4.43
CA LYS A 35 -1.27 6.76 -4.27
C LYS A 35 -1.01 7.06 -2.80
N LEU A 36 0.25 7.35 -2.48
CA LEU A 36 0.62 7.96 -1.21
C LEU A 36 0.04 9.37 -1.12
N THR A 37 -0.43 9.74 0.07
CA THR A 37 -0.84 11.13 0.35
C THR A 37 0.39 12.01 0.57
N ASP A 38 0.23 13.32 0.44
CA ASP A 38 1.33 14.27 0.73
C ASP A 38 1.85 14.14 2.16
N GLU A 39 0.97 13.80 3.10
CA GLU A 39 1.36 13.55 4.48
C GLU A 39 2.24 12.30 4.59
N MET A 40 1.83 11.18 3.99
CA MET A 40 2.66 9.96 3.94
C MET A 40 4.05 10.26 3.36
N ILE A 41 4.11 10.99 2.24
CA ILE A 41 5.37 11.37 1.59
C ILE A 41 6.24 12.21 2.53
N ARG A 42 5.67 13.21 3.23
CA ARG A 42 6.39 14.00 4.24
C ARG A 42 6.93 13.12 5.35
N GLN A 43 6.13 12.17 5.84
CA GLN A 43 6.54 11.28 6.91
C GLN A 43 7.68 10.35 6.46
N ILE A 44 7.59 9.75 5.28
CA ILE A 44 8.66 8.93 4.70
C ILE A 44 9.95 9.73 4.55
N ARG A 45 9.89 10.97 4.04
CA ARG A 45 11.08 11.83 3.88
C ARG A 45 11.77 12.19 5.19
N ASN A 46 10.99 12.29 6.27
CA ASN A 46 11.49 12.60 7.62
C ASN A 46 11.80 11.35 8.45
N THR A 47 11.86 10.17 7.81
CA THR A 47 12.09 8.89 8.47
C THR A 47 13.57 8.49 8.42
N ASN A 48 14.05 7.88 9.49
CA ASN A 48 15.44 7.42 9.56
C ASN A 48 15.63 6.08 8.85
N ARG A 49 16.84 5.84 8.34
CA ARG A 49 17.27 4.52 7.88
C ARG A 49 17.06 3.45 8.96
N GLY A 50 16.64 2.26 8.54
CA GLY A 50 16.34 1.11 9.38
C GLY A 50 14.91 1.11 9.94
N GLN A 51 14.15 2.20 9.75
CA GLN A 51 12.76 2.26 10.19
C GLN A 51 11.86 1.43 9.27
N VAL A 52 10.92 0.72 9.89
CA VAL A 52 9.91 -0.10 9.23
C VAL A 52 8.64 0.71 8.98
N ILE A 53 8.09 0.55 7.77
CA ILE A 53 6.78 1.06 7.36
C ILE A 53 5.94 -0.14 6.95
N ILE A 54 4.71 -0.19 7.46
CA ILE A 54 3.73 -1.23 7.15
C ILE A 54 2.63 -0.59 6.32
N TYR A 55 2.28 -1.19 5.20
CA TYR A 55 1.06 -0.89 4.47
C TYR A 55 0.07 -2.02 4.72
N GLU A 56 -1.05 -1.70 5.36
CA GLU A 56 -2.08 -2.66 5.77
C GLU A 56 -3.46 -2.17 5.34
N ASP A 57 -4.48 -2.98 5.63
CA ASP A 57 -5.87 -2.74 5.20
C ASP A 57 -5.98 -2.39 3.70
N ILE A 58 -5.15 -3.05 2.88
CA ILE A 58 -5.07 -2.79 1.46
C ILE A 58 -6.30 -3.41 0.79
N ILE A 59 -7.21 -2.56 0.30
CA ILE A 59 -8.38 -2.99 -0.47
C ILE A 59 -8.07 -2.85 -1.95
N ALA A 60 -8.30 -3.90 -2.72
CA ALA A 60 -8.11 -3.90 -4.17
C ALA A 60 -9.30 -4.52 -4.90
N THR A 61 -9.58 -4.00 -6.09
CA THR A 61 -10.54 -4.59 -7.02
C THR A 61 -9.81 -5.52 -7.98
N GLY A 62 -10.29 -6.77 -8.08
CA GLY A 62 -9.80 -7.72 -9.07
C GLY A 62 -10.41 -7.50 -10.46
N PRO A 63 -9.94 -8.22 -11.49
CA PRO A 63 -10.48 -8.14 -12.85
C PRO A 63 -11.95 -8.59 -12.95
N ASP A 64 -12.43 -9.31 -11.94
CA ASP A 64 -13.82 -9.73 -11.77
C ASP A 64 -14.71 -8.66 -11.12
N GLY A 65 -14.16 -7.48 -10.81
CA GLY A 65 -14.87 -6.38 -10.15
C GLY A 65 -15.09 -6.59 -8.64
N ALA A 66 -14.67 -7.74 -8.09
CA ALA A 66 -14.79 -8.02 -6.68
C ALA A 66 -13.70 -7.30 -5.86
N GLU A 67 -14.09 -6.72 -4.73
CA GLU A 67 -13.16 -6.17 -3.75
C GLU A 67 -12.56 -7.28 -2.89
N ARG A 68 -11.26 -7.18 -2.62
CA ARG A 68 -10.50 -8.11 -1.79
C ARG A 68 -9.56 -7.33 -0.88
N MET A 69 -9.46 -7.77 0.37
CA MET A 69 -8.40 -7.34 1.27
C MET A 69 -7.12 -8.14 0.95
N LEU A 70 -6.02 -7.43 0.73
CA LEU A 70 -4.71 -8.02 0.44
C LEU A 70 -3.88 -8.17 1.72
N ALA A 71 -2.88 -9.04 1.66
CA ALA A 71 -1.89 -9.16 2.72
C ALA A 71 -1.09 -7.84 2.88
N PRO A 72 -0.64 -7.51 4.09
CA PRO A 72 0.14 -6.29 4.33
C PRO A 72 1.51 -6.35 3.65
N LEU A 73 2.01 -5.18 3.28
CA LEU A 73 3.35 -4.98 2.71
C LEU A 73 4.24 -4.29 3.74
N ILE A 74 5.40 -4.88 4.04
CA ILE A 74 6.36 -4.36 5.00
C ILE A 74 7.61 -3.88 4.25
N VAL A 75 8.02 -2.64 4.50
CA VAL A 75 9.18 -2.00 3.85
C VAL A 75 10.12 -1.45 4.92
N THR A 76 11.43 -1.56 4.70
CA THR A 76 12.46 -0.95 5.54
C THR A 76 13.17 0.16 4.78
N ILE A 77 13.35 1.33 5.40
CA ILE A 77 14.08 2.46 4.80
C ILE A 77 15.59 2.18 4.82
N ASN A 78 16.27 2.34 3.68
CA ASN A 78 17.72 2.12 3.52
C ASN A 78 18.53 3.42 3.46
#